data_AF-A0A2G2CEL8-F1
#
_entry.id   AF-A0A2G2CEL8-F1
#
_cell.length_a   1.000
_cell.length_b   1.000
_cell.length_c   1.000
_cell.angle_alpha   90.00
_cell.angle_beta   90.00
_cell.angle_gamma   90.00
#
_symmetry.space_group_name_H-M   'P 1'
#
loop_
_entity.id
_entity.type
_entity.pdbx_description
1 polymer ?
#
loop_
_entity_poly.entity_id
_entity_poly.type
_entity_poly.pdbx_seq_one_letter_code
_entity_poly.pdbx_strand_id
1 'polypeptide(L)'
;MPIPAESSAIHGITDEMVANEPTFKELASKIYALIKDSDLGGFNSNRFDIPLLAEELLRAEVDFDMKKALSVDVQTIFHKMEKRTLEAAYKFYCNKDLTDAHSAAADTNATYEVLKAQLDKYPDLENDVNFLADFSSHRDHADFAGFISYNEEGVEVFSFGKYKGSLVTEILEKDSGYFGWLLNADFPLYTKKVLTRIRLQKLNTKF
;
A
#
# COMPACT_ATOMS: atom_id res chain seq x y z
N MET A 1 21.23 8.77 18.05
CA MET A 1 19.96 8.99 17.34
C MET A 1 18.96 8.08 18.02
N PRO A 2 17.84 8.58 18.56
CA PRO A 2 16.85 7.73 19.21
C PRO A 2 16.13 6.85 18.18
N ILE A 3 15.71 5.66 18.58
CA ILE A 3 14.91 4.76 17.75
C ILE A 3 13.47 5.33 17.67
N PRO A 4 12.89 5.50 16.46
CA PRO A 4 11.51 5.97 16.34
C PRO A 4 10.52 5.05 17.09
N ALA A 5 9.59 5.64 17.83
CA ALA A 5 8.63 4.88 18.64
C ALA A 5 7.79 3.88 17.82
N GLU A 6 7.45 4.24 16.59
CA GLU A 6 6.74 3.36 15.65
C GLU A 6 7.57 2.12 15.29
N SER A 7 8.87 2.28 15.06
CA SER A 7 9.78 1.16 14.80
C SER A 7 9.90 0.26 16.03
N SER A 8 10.10 0.86 17.21
CA SER A 8 10.16 0.13 18.48
C SER A 8 8.88 -0.67 18.75
N ALA A 9 7.71 -0.14 18.38
CA ALA A 9 6.44 -0.85 18.52
C ALA A 9 6.34 -2.08 17.59
N ILE A 10 7.03 -2.05 16.44
CA ILE A 10 7.04 -3.16 15.46
C ILE A 10 8.06 -4.23 15.86
N HIS A 11 9.32 -3.86 16.06
CA HIS A 11 10.42 -4.82 16.28
C HIS A 11 10.74 -5.06 17.76
N GLY A 12 10.19 -4.27 18.68
CA GLY A 12 10.34 -4.45 20.13
C GLY A 12 11.71 -4.09 20.72
N ILE A 13 12.57 -3.37 19.98
CA ILE A 13 13.90 -2.96 20.44
C ILE A 13 13.83 -1.50 20.84
N THR A 14 14.18 -1.18 22.09
CA THR A 14 14.19 0.21 22.58
C THR A 14 15.60 0.75 22.71
N ASP A 15 15.74 2.08 22.81
CA ASP A 15 17.03 2.73 23.04
C ASP A 15 17.72 2.20 24.31
N GLU A 16 16.97 1.88 25.36
CA GLU A 16 17.51 1.33 26.61
C GLU A 16 18.12 -0.06 26.42
N MET A 17 17.54 -0.88 25.53
CA MET A 17 18.03 -2.25 25.28
C MET A 17 19.40 -2.26 24.61
N VAL A 18 19.71 -1.23 23.82
CA VAL A 18 20.96 -1.14 23.04
C VAL A 18 21.94 -0.10 23.60
N ALA A 19 21.60 0.57 24.71
CA ALA A 19 22.37 1.69 25.25
C ALA A 19 23.83 1.35 25.58
N ASN A 20 24.11 0.09 25.94
CA ASN A 20 25.46 -0.40 26.28
C ASN A 20 26.01 -1.41 25.26
N GLU A 21 25.32 -1.61 24.13
CA GLU A 21 25.74 -2.52 23.07
C GLU A 21 26.77 -1.82 22.15
N PRO A 22 27.67 -2.58 21.50
CA PRO A 22 28.64 -2.00 20.58
C PRO A 22 27.96 -1.32 19.40
N THR A 23 28.53 -0.20 18.98
CA THR A 23 28.10 0.53 17.79
C THR A 23 28.38 -0.27 16.52
N PHE A 24 27.68 0.09 15.43
CA PHE A 24 27.95 -0.53 14.13
C PHE A 24 29.43 -0.36 13.72
N LYS A 25 30.04 0.81 13.95
CA LYS A 25 31.45 1.07 13.59
C LYS A 25 32.41 0.11 14.29
N GLU A 26 32.13 -0.27 15.54
CA GLU A 26 32.94 -1.25 16.29
C GLU A 26 32.76 -2.69 15.77
N LEU A 27 31.59 -3.01 15.20
CA LEU A 27 31.28 -4.31 14.65
C LEU A 27 31.60 -4.45 13.15
N ALA A 28 31.77 -3.34 12.43
CA ALA A 28 31.84 -3.30 10.97
C ALA A 28 32.87 -4.26 10.38
N SER A 29 34.07 -4.35 10.97
CA SER A 29 35.12 -5.27 10.52
C SER A 29 34.73 -6.75 10.66
N LYS A 30 34.02 -7.11 11.73
CA LYS A 30 33.53 -8.48 11.97
C LYS A 30 32.40 -8.82 11.01
N ILE A 31 31.47 -7.90 10.81
CA ILE A 31 30.35 -8.05 9.88
C ILE A 31 30.89 -8.19 8.45
N TYR A 32 31.83 -7.33 8.04
CA TYR A 32 32.46 -7.43 6.73
C TYR A 32 33.18 -8.77 6.54
N ALA A 33 33.96 -9.21 7.53
CA ALA A 33 34.65 -10.50 7.47
C ALA A 33 33.68 -11.69 7.33
N LEU A 34 32.46 -11.58 7.87
CA LEU A 34 31.43 -12.60 7.75
C LEU A 34 30.86 -12.68 6.32
N ILE A 35 30.72 -11.55 5.63
CA ILE A 35 29.98 -11.46 4.36
C ILE A 35 30.84 -11.33 3.11
N LYS A 36 32.11 -10.91 3.22
CA LYS A 36 32.96 -10.47 2.09
C LYS A 36 33.15 -11.50 0.97
N ASP A 37 33.03 -12.79 1.29
CA ASP A 37 33.21 -13.91 0.36
C ASP A 37 31.89 -14.69 0.14
N SER A 38 30.75 -14.06 0.38
CA SER A 38 29.42 -14.65 0.25
C SER A 38 28.52 -13.89 -0.70
N ASP A 39 27.59 -14.59 -1.34
CA ASP A 39 26.40 -14.00 -1.95
C ASP A 39 25.38 -13.64 -0.87
N LEU A 40 24.57 -12.61 -1.11
CA LEU A 40 23.59 -12.10 -0.15
C LEU A 40 22.17 -12.49 -0.55
N GLY A 41 21.49 -13.24 0.31
CA GLY A 41 20.10 -13.63 0.14
C GLY A 41 19.20 -13.00 1.20
N GLY A 42 18.01 -12.55 0.82
CA GLY A 42 17.04 -12.01 1.77
C GLY A 42 15.65 -11.82 1.17
N PHE A 43 14.74 -11.19 1.93
CA PHE A 43 13.37 -10.93 1.52
C PHE A 43 13.14 -9.41 1.49
N ASN A 44 12.94 -8.82 0.31
CA ASN A 44 12.99 -7.37 0.08
C ASN A 44 14.38 -6.74 0.37
N SER A 45 15.42 -7.56 0.40
CA SER A 45 16.78 -7.17 0.77
C SER A 45 17.46 -6.27 -0.25
N ASN A 46 17.13 -6.41 -1.53
CA ASN A 46 17.75 -5.58 -2.57
C ASN A 46 17.33 -4.12 -2.46
N ARG A 47 16.15 -3.86 -1.88
CA ARG A 47 15.60 -2.51 -1.71
C ARG A 47 15.91 -1.90 -0.34
N PHE A 48 16.24 -2.72 0.66
CA PHE A 48 16.38 -2.26 2.04
C PHE A 48 17.69 -2.71 2.69
N ASP A 49 17.84 -3.98 3.05
CA ASP A 49 18.93 -4.47 3.89
C ASP A 49 20.31 -4.29 3.26
N ILE A 50 20.46 -4.63 1.97
CA ILE A 50 21.74 -4.54 1.26
C ILE A 50 22.18 -3.08 1.08
N PRO A 51 21.31 -2.15 0.60
CA PRO A 51 21.64 -0.72 0.60
C PRO A 51 21.99 -0.17 1.98
N LEU A 52 21.21 -0.51 3.02
CA LEU A 52 21.48 -0.07 4.39
C LEU A 52 22.86 -0.55 4.89
N LEU A 53 23.15 -1.83 4.71
CA LEU A 53 24.42 -2.43 5.11
C LEU A 53 25.61 -1.80 4.38
N ALA A 54 25.48 -1.55 3.07
CA ALA A 54 26.51 -0.88 2.30
C ALA A 54 26.77 0.55 2.81
N GLU A 55 25.72 1.33 3.06
CA GLU A 55 25.83 2.69 3.63
C GLU A 55 26.50 2.69 5.01
N GLU A 56 26.13 1.75 5.90
CA GLU A 56 26.69 1.69 7.24
C GLU A 56 28.16 1.20 7.25
N LEU A 57 28.54 0.26 6.36
CA LEU A 57 29.94 -0.14 6.19
C LEU A 57 30.79 1.04 5.67
N LEU A 58 30.28 1.79 4.69
CA LEU A 58 30.96 2.98 4.18
C LEU A 58 31.09 4.07 5.25
N ARG A 59 30.06 4.30 6.09
CA ARG A 59 30.13 5.21 7.25
C ARG A 59 31.14 4.77 8.31
N ALA A 60 31.38 3.47 8.42
CA ALA A 60 32.40 2.89 9.27
C ALA A 60 33.81 2.89 8.64
N GLU A 61 33.98 3.49 7.45
CA GLU A 61 35.23 3.52 6.69
C GLU A 61 35.73 2.13 6.25
N VAL A 62 34.80 1.17 6.10
CA VAL A 62 35.09 -0.16 5.54
C VAL A 62 34.78 -0.14 4.05
N ASP A 63 35.80 -0.38 3.23
CA ASP A 63 35.64 -0.46 1.78
C ASP A 63 34.91 -1.76 1.39
N PHE A 64 33.64 -1.62 1.03
CA PHE A 64 32.75 -2.73 0.68
C PHE A 64 32.44 -2.69 -0.82
N ASP A 65 33.03 -3.62 -1.58
CA ASP A 65 32.77 -3.76 -3.02
C ASP A 65 31.63 -4.74 -3.30
N MET A 66 30.42 -4.20 -3.43
CA MET A 66 29.22 -4.91 -3.85
C MET A 66 29.35 -5.64 -5.20
N LYS A 67 30.33 -5.30 -6.07
CA LYS A 67 30.43 -5.90 -7.41
C LYS A 67 30.80 -7.38 -7.40
N LYS A 68 31.32 -7.88 -6.28
CA LYS A 68 31.74 -9.29 -6.15
C LYS A 68 30.65 -10.21 -5.59
N ALA A 69 29.65 -9.67 -4.91
CA ALA A 69 28.56 -10.44 -4.32
C ALA A 69 27.33 -10.43 -5.22
N LEU A 70 26.77 -11.60 -5.52
CA LEU A 70 25.43 -11.68 -6.10
C LEU A 70 24.39 -11.42 -5.03
N SER A 71 23.25 -10.83 -5.42
CA SER A 71 22.12 -10.61 -4.53
C SER A 71 20.87 -11.37 -4.99
N VAL A 72 20.28 -12.13 -4.08
CA VAL A 72 19.07 -12.92 -4.31
C VAL A 72 17.95 -12.40 -3.43
N ASP A 73 16.98 -11.73 -4.05
CA ASP A 73 15.79 -11.24 -3.36
C ASP A 73 14.60 -12.20 -3.55
N VAL A 74 14.26 -12.90 -2.48
CA VAL A 74 13.19 -13.89 -2.45
C VAL A 74 11.82 -13.25 -2.67
N GLN A 75 11.60 -12.02 -2.21
CA GLN A 75 10.33 -11.32 -2.43
C GLN A 75 10.15 -11.01 -3.93
N THR A 76 11.23 -10.57 -4.58
CA THR A 76 11.20 -10.30 -6.02
C THR A 76 10.89 -11.57 -6.83
N ILE A 77 11.46 -12.71 -6.43
CA ILE A 77 11.14 -14.01 -7.05
C ILE A 77 9.66 -14.34 -6.81
N PHE A 78 9.19 -14.27 -5.56
CA PHE A 78 7.78 -14.53 -5.22
C PHE A 78 6.82 -13.70 -6.06
N HIS A 79 7.00 -12.37 -6.15
CA HIS A 79 6.13 -11.51 -6.94
C HIS A 79 6.17 -11.79 -8.46
N LYS A 80 7.29 -12.32 -8.98
CA LYS A 80 7.40 -12.70 -10.39
C LYS A 80 6.70 -14.04 -10.68
N MET A 81 6.76 -14.97 -9.74
CA MET A 81 6.16 -16.30 -9.87
C MET A 81 4.66 -16.29 -9.53
N GLU A 82 4.26 -15.53 -8.52
CA GLU A 82 2.89 -15.40 -8.02
C GLU A 82 2.28 -14.06 -8.47
N LYS A 83 2.03 -13.94 -9.78
CA LYS A 83 1.45 -12.73 -10.36
C LYS A 83 0.04 -12.49 -9.79
N ARG A 84 -0.28 -11.22 -9.51
CA ARG A 84 -1.61 -10.79 -9.08
C ARG A 84 -2.51 -10.50 -10.28
N THR A 85 -2.73 -11.51 -11.14
CA THR A 85 -3.60 -11.42 -12.33
C THR A 85 -4.79 -12.37 -12.22
N LEU A 86 -5.87 -12.11 -12.98
CA LEU A 86 -7.02 -13.02 -13.02
C LEU A 86 -6.62 -14.42 -13.51
N GLU A 87 -5.72 -14.52 -14.50
CA GLU A 87 -5.19 -15.80 -14.98
C GLU A 87 -4.50 -16.60 -13.86
N ALA A 88 -3.62 -15.95 -13.09
CA ALA A 88 -2.93 -16.60 -11.98
C ALA A 88 -3.91 -17.00 -10.86
N ALA A 89 -4.89 -16.15 -10.55
CA ALA A 89 -5.95 -16.48 -9.59
C ALA A 89 -6.79 -17.66 -10.09
N TYR A 90 -7.17 -17.69 -11.36
CA TYR A 90 -7.95 -18.76 -11.95
C TYR A 90 -7.19 -20.09 -11.94
N LYS A 91 -5.89 -20.05 -12.24
CA LYS A 91 -5.02 -21.21 -12.11
C LYS A 91 -4.91 -21.68 -10.65
N PHE A 92 -4.69 -20.77 -9.71
CA PHE A 92 -4.49 -21.11 -8.31
C PHE A 92 -5.75 -21.66 -7.63
N TYR A 93 -6.90 -21.01 -7.84
CA TYR A 93 -8.15 -21.37 -7.17
C TYR A 93 -8.93 -22.47 -7.91
N CYS A 94 -8.89 -22.49 -9.24
CA CYS A 94 -9.71 -23.40 -10.05
C CYS A 94 -8.89 -24.46 -10.79
N ASN A 95 -7.56 -24.40 -10.77
CA ASN A 95 -6.65 -25.26 -11.54
C ASN A 95 -6.96 -25.28 -13.05
N LYS A 96 -7.38 -24.13 -13.59
CA LYS A 96 -7.73 -23.96 -15.01
C LYS A 96 -6.89 -22.86 -15.64
N ASP A 97 -6.64 -22.99 -16.94
CA ASP A 97 -5.97 -21.95 -17.73
C ASP A 97 -7.03 -21.02 -18.34
N LEU A 98 -6.76 -19.72 -18.34
CA LEU A 98 -7.67 -18.72 -18.90
C LEU A 98 -7.43 -18.61 -20.42
N THR A 99 -8.14 -19.41 -21.20
CA THR A 99 -8.15 -19.32 -22.67
C THR A 99 -9.02 -18.14 -23.12
N ASP A 100 -8.64 -17.45 -24.21
CA ASP A 100 -9.32 -16.24 -24.69
C ASP A 100 -9.42 -15.11 -23.64
N ALA A 101 -8.38 -14.99 -22.80
CA ALA A 101 -8.19 -13.85 -21.91
C ALA A 101 -8.39 -12.54 -22.68
N HIS A 102 -9.09 -11.58 -22.06
CA HIS A 102 -9.54 -10.31 -22.65
C HIS A 102 -10.88 -10.33 -23.39
N SER A 103 -11.55 -11.48 -23.54
CA SER A 103 -12.98 -11.46 -23.84
C SER A 103 -13.77 -11.19 -22.55
N ALA A 104 -14.68 -10.21 -22.59
CA ALA A 104 -15.46 -9.83 -21.41
C ALA A 104 -16.22 -11.02 -20.79
N ALA A 105 -16.68 -11.96 -21.62
CA ALA A 105 -17.37 -13.15 -21.18
C ALA A 105 -16.45 -14.16 -20.46
N ALA A 106 -15.25 -14.43 -21.01
CA ALA A 106 -14.29 -15.33 -20.37
C ALA A 106 -13.82 -14.77 -19.02
N ASP A 107 -13.50 -13.47 -18.97
CA ASP A 107 -13.08 -12.81 -17.74
C ASP A 107 -14.20 -12.81 -16.69
N THR A 108 -15.46 -12.60 -17.10
CA THR A 108 -16.62 -12.66 -16.19
C THR A 108 -16.80 -14.07 -15.61
N ASN A 109 -16.73 -15.10 -16.46
CA ASN A 109 -16.91 -16.48 -16.00
C ASN A 109 -15.76 -16.93 -15.08
N ALA A 110 -14.52 -16.60 -15.44
CA ALA A 110 -13.35 -16.89 -14.61
C ALA A 110 -13.45 -16.19 -13.25
N THR A 111 -13.87 -14.92 -13.23
CA THR A 111 -14.09 -14.16 -11.97
C THR A 111 -15.14 -14.83 -11.09
N TYR A 112 -16.27 -15.26 -11.66
CA TYR A 112 -17.31 -15.99 -10.95
C TYR A 112 -16.80 -17.31 -10.34
N GLU A 113 -16.07 -18.10 -11.13
CA GLU A 113 -15.51 -19.37 -10.66
C GLU A 113 -14.45 -19.17 -9.56
N VAL A 114 -13.61 -18.13 -9.68
CA VAL A 114 -12.65 -17.75 -8.64
C VAL A 114 -13.37 -17.40 -7.34
N LEU A 115 -14.42 -16.57 -7.37
CA LEU A 115 -15.16 -16.20 -6.17
C LEU A 115 -15.75 -17.43 -5.47
N LYS A 116 -16.33 -18.37 -6.23
CA LYS A 116 -16.84 -19.64 -5.66
C LYS A 116 -15.74 -20.43 -4.98
N ALA A 117 -14.60 -20.59 -5.64
CA ALA A 117 -13.47 -21.32 -5.08
C ALA A 117 -12.86 -20.62 -3.86
N GLN A 118 -12.92 -19.27 -3.77
CA GLN A 118 -12.55 -18.53 -2.56
C GLN A 118 -13.50 -18.83 -1.40
N LEU A 119 -14.81 -18.82 -1.64
CA LEU A 119 -15.83 -19.16 -0.65
C LEU A 119 -15.70 -20.61 -0.15
N ASP A 120 -15.34 -21.55 -1.05
CA ASP A 120 -15.11 -22.94 -0.68
C ASP A 120 -13.80 -23.13 0.12
N LYS A 121 -12.79 -22.28 -0.14
CA LYS A 121 -11.43 -22.41 0.45
C LYS A 121 -11.30 -21.74 1.81
N TYR A 122 -12.00 -20.62 2.03
CA TYR A 122 -11.84 -19.81 3.23
C TYR A 122 -13.11 -19.89 4.10
N PRO A 123 -13.08 -20.63 5.22
CA PRO A 123 -14.23 -20.78 6.11
C PRO A 123 -14.73 -19.46 6.70
N ASP A 124 -13.83 -18.48 6.86
CA ASP A 124 -14.12 -17.16 7.42
C ASP A 124 -14.67 -16.18 6.36
N LEU A 125 -14.75 -16.60 5.09
CA LEU A 125 -15.32 -15.78 4.02
C LEU A 125 -16.82 -16.08 3.89
N GLU A 126 -17.66 -15.20 4.45
CA GLU A 126 -19.10 -15.41 4.42
C GLU A 126 -19.66 -15.24 3.00
N ASN A 127 -20.53 -16.16 2.59
CA ASN A 127 -21.26 -16.07 1.32
C ASN A 127 -22.47 -15.12 1.44
N ASP A 128 -22.19 -13.87 1.82
CA ASP A 128 -23.15 -12.77 1.89
C ASP A 128 -22.60 -11.56 1.12
N VAL A 129 -23.43 -10.95 0.28
CA VAL A 129 -22.99 -9.86 -0.59
C VAL A 129 -22.61 -8.61 0.20
N ASN A 130 -23.25 -8.33 1.35
CA ASN A 130 -22.89 -7.17 2.16
C ASN A 130 -21.55 -7.41 2.85
N PHE A 131 -21.36 -8.59 3.43
CA PHE A 131 -20.08 -8.98 4.01
C PHE A 131 -18.94 -8.90 2.98
N LEU A 132 -19.13 -9.49 1.80
CA LEU A 132 -18.12 -9.49 0.73
C LEU A 132 -17.83 -8.07 0.22
N ALA A 133 -18.86 -7.23 0.09
CA ALA A 133 -18.69 -5.83 -0.30
C ALA A 133 -17.85 -5.06 0.72
N ASP A 134 -18.12 -5.25 2.01
CA ASP A 134 -17.38 -4.61 3.09
C ASP A 134 -15.94 -5.14 3.17
N PHE A 135 -15.76 -6.46 3.14
CA PHE A 135 -14.47 -7.14 3.21
C PHE A 135 -13.54 -6.78 2.04
N SER A 136 -14.09 -6.52 0.86
CA SER A 136 -13.32 -6.15 -0.34
C SER A 136 -13.15 -4.64 -0.53
N SER A 137 -13.82 -3.81 0.29
CA SER A 137 -13.76 -2.36 0.18
C SER A 137 -12.51 -1.77 0.83
N HIS A 138 -11.89 -0.80 0.15
CA HIS A 138 -10.93 0.13 0.76
C HIS A 138 -11.71 1.41 1.10
N ARG A 139 -12.13 1.56 2.36
CA ARG A 139 -13.09 2.61 2.79
C ARG A 139 -12.51 4.02 2.94
N ASP A 140 -11.37 4.29 2.31
CA ASP A 140 -10.66 5.55 2.53
C ASP A 140 -11.24 6.72 1.71
N HIS A 141 -12.12 6.43 0.75
CA HIS A 141 -12.60 7.40 -0.22
C HIS A 141 -14.13 7.48 -0.33
N ALA A 142 -14.65 8.71 -0.37
CA ALA A 142 -16.07 9.01 -0.61
C ALA A 142 -16.43 8.98 -2.11
N ASP A 143 -15.44 9.08 -2.99
CA ASP A 143 -15.60 8.96 -4.43
C ASP A 143 -14.66 7.89 -5.03
N PHE A 144 -15.08 7.27 -6.14
CA PHE A 144 -14.32 6.18 -6.77
C PHE A 144 -12.96 6.60 -7.34
N ALA A 145 -12.77 7.90 -7.61
CA ALA A 145 -11.52 8.42 -8.14
C ALA A 145 -10.54 8.87 -7.05
N GLY A 146 -10.95 8.78 -5.77
CA GLY A 146 -10.08 9.05 -4.63
C GLY A 146 -9.72 10.51 -4.45
N PHE A 147 -10.50 11.46 -4.97
CA PHE A 147 -10.32 12.91 -4.78
C PHE A 147 -10.92 13.44 -3.47
N ILE A 148 -11.82 12.67 -2.87
CA ILE A 148 -12.51 12.97 -1.62
C ILE A 148 -12.31 11.76 -0.71
N SER A 149 -11.64 11.97 0.41
CA SER A 149 -11.37 10.94 1.41
C SER A 149 -12.15 11.19 2.68
N TYR A 150 -12.19 10.21 3.57
CA TYR A 150 -12.63 10.41 4.94
C TYR A 150 -11.42 10.69 5.84
N ASN A 151 -11.55 11.64 6.75
CA ASN A 151 -10.60 11.77 7.86
C ASN A 151 -10.87 10.71 8.94
N GLU A 152 -10.09 10.72 10.02
CA GLU A 152 -10.23 9.81 11.16
C GLU A 152 -11.62 9.89 11.84
N GLU A 153 -12.30 11.02 11.72
CA GLU A 153 -13.65 11.26 12.25
C GLU A 153 -14.75 10.83 11.27
N GLY A 154 -14.40 10.27 10.11
CA GLY A 154 -15.35 9.86 9.07
C GLY A 154 -15.95 11.02 8.27
N VAL A 155 -15.29 12.18 8.25
CA VAL A 155 -15.77 13.40 7.58
C VAL A 155 -15.03 13.60 6.25
N GLU A 156 -15.75 14.03 5.21
CA GLU A 156 -15.18 14.22 3.88
C GLU A 156 -14.12 15.34 3.83
N VAL A 157 -12.92 14.99 3.41
CA VAL A 157 -11.77 15.87 3.15
C VAL A 157 -11.30 15.76 1.71
N PHE A 158 -10.69 16.82 1.18
CA PHE A 158 -9.98 16.72 -0.10
C PHE A 158 -8.70 15.90 0.06
N SER A 159 -8.42 14.99 -0.86
CA SER A 159 -7.17 14.21 -0.89
C SER A 159 -6.11 14.79 -1.86
N PHE A 160 -6.46 15.88 -2.55
CA PHE A 160 -5.66 16.46 -3.63
C PHE A 160 -5.68 17.99 -3.61
N GLY A 161 -4.81 18.57 -4.44
CA GLY A 161 -4.78 20.00 -4.70
C GLY A 161 -4.36 20.85 -3.51
N LYS A 162 -4.60 22.17 -3.63
CA LYS A 162 -4.21 23.16 -2.61
C LYS A 162 -4.86 22.91 -1.24
N TYR A 163 -6.05 22.32 -1.21
CA TYR A 163 -6.82 22.08 0.01
C TYR A 163 -6.74 20.63 0.50
N LYS A 164 -5.71 19.87 0.09
CA LYS A 164 -5.49 18.51 0.57
C LYS A 164 -5.50 18.45 2.10
N GLY A 165 -6.26 17.52 2.67
CA GLY A 165 -6.49 17.33 4.10
C GLY A 165 -7.56 18.25 4.70
N SER A 166 -8.04 19.26 3.97
CA SER A 166 -9.06 20.18 4.48
C SER A 166 -10.46 19.61 4.28
N LEU A 167 -11.37 19.91 5.23
CA LEU A 167 -12.77 19.53 5.16
C LEU A 167 -13.43 20.10 3.90
N VAL A 168 -14.09 19.24 3.12
CA VAL A 168 -14.79 19.66 1.91
C VAL A 168 -15.81 20.74 2.26
N THR A 169 -16.61 20.51 3.30
CA THR A 169 -17.65 21.44 3.76
C THR A 169 -17.12 22.83 4.09
N GLU A 170 -15.92 22.94 4.65
CA GLU A 170 -15.28 24.21 5.01
C GLU A 170 -14.84 24.99 3.76
N ILE A 171 -14.18 24.30 2.83
CA ILE A 171 -13.69 24.93 1.60
C ILE A 171 -14.84 25.37 0.69
N LEU A 172 -15.93 24.60 0.66
CA LEU A 172 -17.15 24.99 -0.07
C LEU A 172 -17.74 26.34 0.41
N GLU A 173 -17.49 26.72 1.67
CA GLU A 173 -17.91 28.03 2.20
C GLU A 173 -16.85 29.11 2.02
N LYS A 174 -15.59 28.78 2.31
CA LYS A 174 -14.48 29.74 2.28
C LYS A 174 -14.09 30.15 0.86
N ASP A 175 -14.24 29.25 -0.12
CA ASP A 175 -13.85 29.48 -1.51
C ASP A 175 -14.91 28.93 -2.48
N SER A 176 -15.95 29.72 -2.70
CA SER A 176 -17.01 29.40 -3.66
C SER A 176 -16.49 29.31 -5.11
N GLY A 177 -15.41 30.01 -5.43
CA GLY A 177 -14.74 29.94 -6.73
C GLY A 177 -14.09 28.59 -6.98
N TYR A 178 -13.47 28.00 -5.95
CA TYR A 178 -12.90 26.66 -6.01
C TYR A 178 -13.95 25.59 -6.32
N PHE A 179 -15.14 25.66 -5.73
CA PHE A 179 -16.23 24.74 -6.07
C PHE A 179 -16.72 24.92 -7.52
N GLY A 180 -16.86 26.17 -7.98
CA GLY A 180 -17.21 26.47 -9.36
C GLY A 180 -16.18 25.90 -10.34
N TRP A 181 -14.90 26.00 -10.01
CA TRP A 181 -13.83 25.37 -10.78
C TRP A 181 -13.95 23.84 -10.77
N LEU A 182 -14.12 23.20 -9.61
CA LEU A 182 -14.26 21.74 -9.48
C LEU A 182 -15.40 21.16 -10.34
N LEU A 183 -16.54 21.83 -10.41
CA LEU A 183 -17.67 21.37 -11.22
C LEU A 183 -17.43 21.53 -12.73
N ASN A 184 -16.66 22.53 -13.14
CA ASN A 184 -16.39 22.82 -14.55
C ASN A 184 -15.12 22.13 -15.08
N ALA A 185 -14.17 21.82 -14.20
CA ALA A 185 -12.95 21.10 -14.54
C ALA A 185 -13.24 19.64 -14.90
N ASP A 186 -12.25 18.96 -15.49
CA ASP A 186 -12.37 17.59 -15.96
C ASP A 186 -12.21 16.56 -14.82
N PHE A 187 -13.18 16.56 -13.90
CA PHE A 187 -13.31 15.55 -12.86
C PHE A 187 -14.36 14.50 -13.23
N PRO A 188 -14.20 13.25 -12.76
CA PRO A 188 -15.21 12.21 -12.92
C PRO A 188 -16.59 12.68 -12.39
N LEU A 189 -17.64 12.31 -13.12
CA LEU A 189 -19.01 12.72 -12.79
C LEU A 189 -19.44 12.29 -11.38
N TYR A 190 -18.96 11.14 -10.91
CA TYR A 190 -19.25 10.66 -9.56
C TYR A 190 -18.64 11.56 -8.49
N THR A 191 -17.38 12.00 -8.66
CA THR A 191 -16.74 12.99 -7.79
C THR A 191 -17.55 14.28 -7.73
N LYS A 192 -17.97 14.81 -8.88
CA LYS A 192 -18.84 16.00 -8.96
C LYS A 192 -20.18 15.79 -8.25
N LYS A 193 -20.79 14.61 -8.40
CA LYS A 193 -22.01 14.23 -7.69
C LYS A 193 -21.82 14.21 -6.17
N VAL A 194 -20.72 13.65 -5.66
CA VAL A 194 -20.39 13.63 -4.23
C VAL A 194 -20.22 15.05 -3.68
N LEU A 195 -19.44 15.91 -4.36
CA LEU A 195 -19.26 17.32 -3.98
C LEU A 195 -20.60 18.08 -3.93
N THR A 196 -21.47 17.83 -4.90
CA THR A 196 -22.80 18.46 -4.97
C THR A 196 -23.70 17.98 -3.84
N ARG A 197 -23.70 16.68 -3.52
CA ARG A 197 -24.42 16.10 -2.37
C ARG A 197 -23.99 16.75 -1.06
N ILE A 198 -22.68 16.87 -0.82
CA ILE A 198 -22.12 17.50 0.40
C ILE A 198 -22.60 18.96 0.50
N ARG A 199 -22.57 19.71 -0.60
CA ARG A 199 -23.06 21.10 -0.64
C ARG A 199 -24.55 21.19 -0.28
N LEU A 200 -25.39 20.32 -0.84
CA LEU A 200 -26.83 20.31 -0.58
C LEU A 200 -27.17 19.93 0.86
N GLN A 201 -26.49 18.91 1.42
CA GLN A 201 -26.68 18.50 2.81
C GLN A 201 -26.40 19.65 3.78
N LYS A 202 -25.32 20.41 3.55
CA LYS A 202 -24.96 21.57 4.37
C LYS A 202 -25.96 22.73 4.28
N LEU A 203 -26.64 22.90 3.15
CA LEU A 203 -27.69 23.91 2.99
C LEU A 203 -28.95 23.54 3.79
N ASN A 204 -29.28 22.24 3.88
CA ASN A 204 -30.46 21.76 4.59
C ASN A 204 -30.29 21.71 6.12
N THR A 205 -29.05 21.63 6.64
CA THR A 205 -28.77 21.64 8.09
C THR A 205 -28.59 23.04 8.69
N LYS A 206 -28.73 24.12 7.90
CA LYS A 206 -28.66 25.52 8.38
C LYS A 206 -30.02 26.09 8.87
N PHE A 207 -31.02 25.24 9.11
CA PHE A 207 -32.34 25.60 9.63
C PHE A 207 -32.65 24.84 10.92
#